data_AF-J8ZVW0-F1
#
_entry.id   AF-J8ZVW0-F1
#
_cell.length_a   1.000
_cell.length_b   1.000
_cell.length_c   1.000
_cell.angle_alpha   90.00
_cell.angle_beta   90.00
_cell.angle_gamma   90.00
#
_symmetry.space_group_name_H-M   'P 1'
#
loop_
_entity.id
_entity.type
_entity.pdbx_description
1 polymer ?
#
loop_
_entity_poly.entity_id
_entity_poly.type
_entity_poly.pdbx_seq_one_letter_code
_entity_poly.pdbx_strand_id
1 'polypeptide(L)'
;MNLLANKRYTLAGSGCVAQVYKAKHIDKTYAVKVLHPNIRKTIFSDLSFISKVFEALKIDTTTLESYKTEAVSQLDLRNEAQNLKILGANFCGSLNVCVPEVYYKSANVLVEEFIEKADLNNFDLDRCSVLNTRFSNIIVSMFLKMVFLDKFVHGDLHQGNLQISNHHGKLKVALFDAGMCKFLSRVEYKNLLDVVYELLFTKNYKNVANLLIEKNEHNCLLNIDRKKFSDDVSKIIKNVLNNCSVSKNVAEMYNVIRKNKIKLYYGYSSIFTSAVCLDGFVNQLSKNPYKKSKRLFWIHAPYKYLMFKFLNIK
;
A
#
# COMPACT_ATOMS: atom_id res chain seq x y z
N MET A 1 -12.79 -16.52 26.94
CA MET A 1 -13.35 -15.17 26.78
C MET A 1 -12.85 -14.15 27.85
N ASN A 2 -11.80 -14.45 28.64
CA ASN A 2 -11.40 -13.64 29.81
C ASN A 2 -10.05 -12.91 29.68
N LEU A 3 -9.43 -12.84 28.49
CA LEU A 3 -8.03 -12.38 28.36
C LEU A 3 -7.79 -10.96 28.93
N LEU A 4 -8.75 -10.04 28.79
CA LEU A 4 -8.58 -8.63 29.14
C LEU A 4 -9.68 -8.09 30.08
N ALA A 5 -10.42 -8.96 30.76
CA ALA A 5 -11.41 -8.53 31.75
C ALA A 5 -10.72 -7.78 32.92
N ASN A 6 -11.32 -6.68 33.39
CA ASN A 6 -10.86 -5.88 34.52
C ASN A 6 -9.44 -5.31 34.38
N LYS A 7 -9.03 -4.94 33.14
CA LYS A 7 -7.74 -4.29 32.89
C LYS A 7 -7.89 -2.78 32.68
N ARG A 8 -6.82 -2.04 32.97
CA ARG A 8 -6.73 -0.62 32.65
C ARG A 8 -6.45 -0.46 31.16
N TYR A 9 -7.35 0.23 30.48
CA TYR A 9 -7.21 0.63 29.09
C TYR A 9 -6.79 2.08 29.03
N THR A 10 -5.78 2.38 28.23
CA THR A 10 -5.38 3.77 27.93
C THR A 10 -5.49 4.00 26.44
N LEU A 11 -6.10 5.11 26.03
CA LEU A 11 -6.21 5.46 24.62
C LEU A 11 -4.80 5.59 24.01
N ALA A 12 -4.53 4.81 22.97
CA ALA A 12 -3.26 4.80 22.25
C ALA A 12 -3.34 5.60 20.93
N GLY A 13 -4.54 5.67 20.35
CA GLY A 13 -4.82 6.43 19.13
C GLY A 13 -6.27 6.31 18.70
N SER A 14 -6.66 7.13 17.72
CA SER A 14 -7.97 7.10 17.10
C SER A 14 -7.80 7.24 15.59
N GLY A 15 -8.39 6.32 14.83
CA GLY A 15 -8.49 6.37 13.38
C GLY A 15 -9.88 6.76 12.91
N CYS A 16 -10.14 6.63 11.60
CA CYS A 16 -11.42 7.00 10.99
C CYS A 16 -12.57 6.10 11.46
N VAL A 17 -12.35 4.79 11.55
CA VAL A 17 -13.41 3.81 11.89
C VAL A 17 -13.30 3.21 13.29
N ALA A 18 -12.13 3.30 13.93
CA ALA A 18 -11.86 2.65 15.21
C ALA A 18 -10.98 3.49 16.15
N GLN A 19 -11.09 3.22 17.45
CA GLN A 19 -10.15 3.65 18.48
C GLN A 19 -9.23 2.49 18.86
N VAL A 20 -7.99 2.80 19.24
CA VAL A 20 -7.01 1.82 19.70
C VAL A 20 -6.69 2.08 21.16
N TYR A 21 -6.86 1.07 22.00
CA TYR A 21 -6.49 1.11 23.40
C TYR A 21 -5.28 0.23 23.67
N LYS A 22 -4.33 0.74 24.45
CA LYS A 22 -3.26 -0.07 25.04
C LYS A 22 -3.81 -0.76 26.28
N ALA A 23 -3.67 -2.08 26.35
CA ALA A 23 -4.02 -2.89 27.50
C ALA A 23 -2.83 -3.74 27.92
N LYS A 24 -2.46 -3.74 29.21
CA LYS A 24 -1.42 -4.60 29.75
C LYS A 24 -2.05 -5.79 30.45
N HIS A 25 -1.61 -7.01 30.13
CA HIS A 25 -2.03 -8.22 30.81
C HIS A 25 -0.83 -9.14 31.02
N ILE A 26 -0.53 -9.39 32.30
CA ILE A 26 0.67 -10.12 32.74
C ILE A 26 1.92 -9.43 32.16
N ASP A 27 2.70 -10.14 31.34
CA ASP A 27 3.96 -9.68 30.74
C ASP A 27 3.79 -9.24 29.28
N LYS A 28 2.55 -9.16 28.79
CA LYS A 28 2.25 -8.74 27.41
C LYS A 28 1.44 -7.45 27.38
N THR A 29 1.68 -6.70 26.31
CA THR A 29 0.93 -5.49 25.98
C THR A 29 0.16 -5.74 24.69
N TYR A 30 -1.10 -5.34 24.69
CA TYR A 30 -2.04 -5.57 23.61
C TYR A 30 -2.56 -4.25 23.05
N ALA A 31 -2.70 -4.18 21.74
CA ALA A 31 -3.50 -3.18 21.05
C ALA A 31 -4.91 -3.73 20.92
N VAL A 32 -5.88 -3.00 21.46
CA VAL A 32 -7.31 -3.34 21.41
C VAL A 32 -7.99 -2.31 20.52
N LYS A 33 -8.20 -2.67 19.26
CA LYS A 33 -8.92 -1.86 18.29
C LYS A 33 -10.41 -2.09 18.44
N VAL A 34 -11.18 -1.03 18.63
CA VAL A 34 -12.64 -1.06 18.81
C VAL A 34 -13.28 -0.09 17.84
N LEU A 35 -14.23 -0.55 17.03
CA LEU A 35 -14.97 0.33 16.12
C LEU A 35 -15.66 1.45 16.90
N HIS A 36 -15.69 2.66 16.32
CA HIS A 36 -16.43 3.77 16.90
C HIS A 36 -17.93 3.42 17.01
N PRO A 37 -18.62 3.87 18.06
CA PRO A 37 -20.07 3.72 18.15
C PRO A 37 -20.77 4.29 16.92
N ASN A 38 -21.78 3.58 16.40
CA ASN A 38 -22.58 3.98 15.23
C ASN A 38 -21.82 4.22 13.91
N ILE A 39 -20.53 3.88 13.81
CA ILE A 39 -19.70 4.19 12.63
C ILE A 39 -20.28 3.65 11.33
N ARG A 40 -20.94 2.49 11.36
CA ARG A 40 -21.60 1.92 10.18
C ARG A 40 -22.66 2.87 9.61
N LYS A 41 -23.54 3.39 10.48
CA LYS A 41 -24.60 4.33 10.08
C LYS A 41 -23.99 5.60 9.49
N THR A 42 -22.94 6.13 10.11
CA THR A 42 -22.22 7.31 9.62
C THR A 42 -21.65 7.07 8.23
N ILE A 43 -20.86 6.01 8.04
CA ILE A 43 -20.24 5.71 6.75
C ILE A 43 -21.29 5.46 5.65
N PHE A 44 -22.36 4.71 5.93
CA PHE A 44 -23.43 4.52 4.93
C PHE A 44 -24.14 5.84 4.57
N SER A 45 -24.35 6.74 5.55
CA SER A 45 -24.91 8.07 5.31
C SER A 45 -23.99 8.92 4.44
N ASP A 46 -22.69 8.94 4.75
CA ASP A 46 -21.69 9.72 4.01
C ASP A 46 -21.55 9.22 2.57
N LEU A 47 -21.47 7.90 2.36
CA LEU A 47 -21.42 7.30 1.04
C LEU A 47 -22.68 7.60 0.22
N SER A 48 -23.86 7.62 0.86
CA SER A 48 -25.11 8.01 0.21
C SER A 48 -25.09 9.49 -0.22
N PHE A 49 -24.63 10.37 0.67
CA PHE A 49 -24.49 11.79 0.37
C PHE A 49 -23.51 12.06 -0.78
N ILE A 50 -22.32 11.47 -0.73
CA ILE A 50 -21.30 11.61 -1.79
C ILE A 50 -21.84 11.11 -3.13
N SER A 51 -22.60 10.00 -3.13
CA SER A 51 -23.22 9.48 -4.37
C SER A 51 -24.16 10.50 -5.01
N LYS A 52 -25.01 11.14 -4.21
CA LYS A 52 -25.94 12.18 -4.68
C LYS A 52 -25.21 13.41 -5.20
N VAL A 53 -24.12 13.81 -4.54
CA VAL A 53 -23.27 14.93 -4.99
C VAL A 53 -22.61 14.61 -6.33
N PHE A 54 -22.07 13.40 -6.49
CA PHE A 54 -21.44 12.97 -7.74
C PHE A 54 -22.45 12.94 -8.89
N GLU A 55 -23.67 12.44 -8.62
CA GLU A 55 -24.78 12.44 -9.58
C GLU A 55 -25.16 13.88 -9.98
N ALA A 56 -25.34 14.78 -9.02
CA ALA A 56 -25.68 16.18 -9.26
C ALA A 56 -24.61 16.91 -10.09
N LEU A 57 -23.32 16.61 -9.85
CA LEU A 57 -22.19 17.18 -10.56
C LEU A 57 -21.83 16.43 -11.86
N LYS A 58 -22.56 15.36 -12.20
CA LYS A 58 -22.28 14.47 -13.35
C LYS A 58 -20.83 13.95 -13.36
N ILE A 59 -20.29 13.67 -12.18
CA ILE A 59 -18.98 13.06 -11.98
C ILE A 59 -19.11 11.55 -12.19
N ASP A 60 -18.16 10.96 -12.91
CA ASP A 60 -18.08 9.51 -13.10
C ASP A 60 -17.98 8.77 -11.75
N THR A 61 -18.96 7.92 -11.46
CA THR A 61 -19.12 7.20 -10.18
C THR A 61 -18.35 5.88 -10.13
N THR A 62 -17.67 5.48 -11.20
CA THR A 62 -16.98 4.17 -11.24
C THR A 62 -15.92 4.04 -10.14
N THR A 63 -15.18 5.12 -9.88
CA THR A 63 -14.20 5.18 -8.79
C THR A 63 -14.86 5.21 -7.41
N LEU A 64 -16.08 5.78 -7.33
CA LEU A 64 -16.86 5.84 -6.11
C LEU A 64 -17.33 4.44 -5.67
N GLU A 65 -17.71 3.56 -6.60
CA GLU A 65 -18.12 2.19 -6.24
C GLU A 65 -16.97 1.35 -5.65
N SER A 66 -15.77 1.51 -6.20
CA SER A 66 -14.57 0.88 -5.63
C SER A 66 -14.28 1.45 -4.22
N TYR A 67 -14.43 2.76 -4.05
CA TYR A 67 -14.26 3.41 -2.75
C TYR A 67 -15.30 2.96 -1.72
N LYS A 68 -16.58 2.84 -2.11
CA LYS A 68 -17.65 2.32 -1.24
C LYS A 68 -17.33 0.92 -0.73
N THR A 69 -16.89 0.04 -1.64
CA THR A 69 -16.53 -1.34 -1.29
C THR A 69 -15.43 -1.37 -0.24
N GLU A 70 -14.39 -0.54 -0.41
CA GLU A 70 -13.29 -0.43 0.54
C GLU A 70 -13.71 0.22 1.87
N ALA A 71 -14.50 1.29 1.84
CA ALA A 71 -14.98 1.95 3.04
C ALA A 71 -15.85 1.00 3.89
N VAL A 72 -16.68 0.18 3.24
CA VAL A 72 -17.52 -0.82 3.91
C VAL A 72 -16.68 -1.99 4.44
N SER A 73 -15.62 -2.40 3.75
CA SER A 73 -14.75 -3.50 4.22
C SER A 73 -14.06 -3.17 5.55
N GLN A 74 -13.78 -1.90 5.80
CA GLN A 74 -13.19 -1.42 7.06
C GLN A 74 -14.15 -1.47 8.26
N LEU A 75 -15.46 -1.67 8.02
CA LEU A 75 -16.47 -1.79 9.07
C LEU A 75 -16.55 -3.21 9.69
N ASP A 76 -15.60 -4.08 9.37
CA ASP A 76 -15.46 -5.42 9.94
C ASP A 76 -14.00 -5.73 10.25
N LEU A 77 -13.62 -5.63 11.53
CA LEU A 77 -12.22 -5.83 11.96
C LEU A 77 -11.73 -7.28 11.77
N ARG A 78 -12.61 -8.24 11.41
CA ARG A 78 -12.17 -9.58 11.00
C ARG A 78 -11.37 -9.54 9.69
N ASN A 79 -11.65 -8.58 8.81
CA ASN A 79 -10.93 -8.39 7.55
C ASN A 79 -9.48 -7.96 7.82
N GLU A 80 -9.29 -6.92 8.64
CA GLU A 80 -7.95 -6.50 9.07
C GLU A 80 -7.20 -7.63 9.78
N ALA A 81 -7.86 -8.35 10.69
CA ALA A 81 -7.27 -9.49 11.38
C ALA A 81 -6.83 -10.61 10.42
N GLN A 82 -7.53 -10.81 9.32
CA GLN A 82 -7.14 -11.77 8.27
C GLN A 82 -5.95 -11.24 7.46
N ASN A 83 -5.95 -9.96 7.12
CA ASN A 83 -4.85 -9.31 6.41
C ASN A 83 -3.55 -9.36 7.22
N LEU A 84 -3.60 -9.09 8.52
CA LEU A 84 -2.46 -9.21 9.43
C LEU A 84 -1.92 -10.64 9.47
N LYS A 85 -2.78 -11.65 9.49
CA LYS A 85 -2.34 -13.06 9.43
C LYS A 85 -1.63 -13.40 8.13
N ILE A 86 -2.16 -12.92 6.99
CA ILE A 86 -1.53 -13.11 5.67
C ILE A 86 -0.16 -12.41 5.63
N LEU A 87 -0.09 -11.16 6.09
CA LEU A 87 1.15 -10.40 6.15
C LEU A 87 2.18 -11.06 7.07
N GLY A 88 1.75 -11.52 8.25
CA GLY A 88 2.59 -12.26 9.19
C GLY A 88 3.18 -13.53 8.57
N ALA A 89 2.37 -14.30 7.84
CA ALA A 89 2.86 -15.47 7.08
C ALA A 89 3.83 -15.06 5.96
N ASN A 90 3.50 -14.04 5.18
CA ASN A 90 4.34 -13.56 4.07
C ASN A 90 5.70 -13.04 4.55
N PHE A 91 5.76 -12.42 5.73
CA PHE A 91 6.99 -11.92 6.34
C PHE A 91 7.57 -12.86 7.41
N CYS A 92 7.08 -14.09 7.50
CA CYS A 92 7.63 -15.11 8.39
C CYS A 92 9.12 -15.32 8.09
N GLY A 93 9.97 -15.25 9.12
CA GLY A 93 11.42 -15.34 8.98
C GLY A 93 12.12 -14.03 8.54
N SER A 94 11.39 -12.94 8.30
CA SER A 94 11.99 -11.65 8.00
C SER A 94 12.76 -11.10 9.21
N LEU A 95 14.05 -10.80 9.00
CA LEU A 95 14.87 -10.16 10.03
C LEU A 95 14.52 -8.68 10.21
N ASN A 96 13.89 -8.03 9.22
CA ASN A 96 13.68 -6.58 9.21
C ASN A 96 12.22 -6.14 9.24
N VAL A 97 11.27 -7.00 8.91
CA VAL A 97 9.84 -6.66 8.89
C VAL A 97 9.13 -7.50 9.94
N CYS A 98 8.28 -6.87 10.74
CA CYS A 98 7.40 -7.56 11.69
C CYS A 98 5.95 -7.10 11.52
N VAL A 99 5.02 -7.98 11.87
CA VAL A 99 3.57 -7.78 11.80
C VAL A 99 3.02 -8.29 13.12
N PRO A 100 2.13 -7.56 13.81
CA PRO A 100 1.65 -7.96 15.12
C PRO A 100 0.85 -9.26 15.05
N GLU A 101 1.03 -10.11 16.06
CA GLU A 101 0.24 -11.32 16.21
C GLU A 101 -1.21 -10.99 16.59
N VAL A 102 -2.18 -11.63 15.93
CA VAL A 102 -3.61 -11.48 16.23
C VAL A 102 -4.04 -12.49 17.29
N TYR A 103 -4.53 -11.98 18.42
CA TYR A 103 -4.98 -12.80 19.56
C TYR A 103 -6.50 -12.98 19.63
N TYR A 104 -7.28 -12.00 19.19
CA TYR A 104 -8.73 -12.08 19.15
C TYR A 104 -9.29 -11.24 18.00
N LYS A 105 -10.37 -11.71 17.39
CA LYS A 105 -11.08 -10.95 16.35
C LYS A 105 -12.58 -11.16 16.43
N SER A 106 -13.30 -10.07 16.19
CA SER A 106 -14.74 -10.01 15.98
C SER A 106 -15.02 -8.86 15.01
N ALA A 107 -16.28 -8.69 14.59
CA ALA A 107 -16.61 -7.60 13.67
C ALA A 107 -16.33 -6.20 14.25
N ASN A 108 -16.37 -6.04 15.58
CA ASN A 108 -16.25 -4.74 16.26
C ASN A 108 -14.95 -4.58 17.07
N VAL A 109 -14.26 -5.67 17.37
CA VAL A 109 -13.06 -5.66 18.23
C VAL A 109 -11.98 -6.55 17.63
N LEU A 110 -10.76 -6.03 17.55
CA LEU A 110 -9.53 -6.74 17.22
C LEU A 110 -8.52 -6.55 18.36
N VAL A 111 -7.96 -7.65 18.85
CA VAL A 111 -6.87 -7.66 19.82
C VAL A 111 -5.64 -8.26 19.17
N GLU A 112 -4.56 -7.49 19.16
CA GLU A 112 -3.29 -7.85 18.55
C GLU A 112 -2.11 -7.45 19.47
N GLU A 113 -0.91 -7.92 19.14
CA GLU A 113 0.33 -7.48 19.78
C GLU A 113 0.47 -5.96 19.68
N PHE A 114 0.74 -5.30 20.82
CA PHE A 114 1.00 -3.87 20.80
C PHE A 114 2.41 -3.57 20.30
N ILE A 115 2.52 -2.91 19.15
CA ILE A 115 3.78 -2.39 18.65
C ILE A 115 4.10 -1.09 19.40
N GLU A 116 5.14 -1.10 20.23
CA GLU A 116 5.59 0.11 20.89
C GLU A 116 6.17 1.09 19.88
N LYS A 117 5.71 2.35 19.95
CA LYS A 117 6.32 3.42 19.16
C LYS A 117 7.77 3.56 19.60
N ALA A 118 8.70 3.47 18.65
CA ALA A 118 10.07 3.83 18.94
C ALA A 118 10.12 5.33 19.22
N ASP A 119 10.89 5.71 20.25
CA ASP A 119 11.19 7.10 20.51
C ASP A 119 12.08 7.64 19.39
N LEU A 120 11.46 8.26 18.39
CA LEU A 120 12.17 8.88 17.28
C LEU A 120 13.00 10.09 17.74
N ASN A 121 12.82 10.61 18.95
CA ASN A 121 13.65 11.72 19.46
C ASN A 121 15.11 11.30 19.68
N ASN A 122 15.37 10.00 19.87
CA ASN A 122 16.73 9.45 19.93
C ASN A 122 17.30 9.10 18.53
N PHE A 123 16.47 9.18 17.49
CA PHE A 123 16.91 9.09 16.11
C PHE A 123 17.05 10.50 15.57
N ASP A 124 18.26 11.02 15.64
CA ASP A 124 18.59 12.18 14.84
C ASP A 124 18.65 11.75 13.36
N LEU A 125 17.47 11.72 12.74
CA LEU A 125 17.27 11.45 11.32
C LEU A 125 18.07 12.46 10.48
N ASP A 126 18.34 13.66 10.99
CA ASP A 126 19.15 14.64 10.27
C ASP A 126 20.66 14.35 10.34
N ARG A 127 21.15 13.66 11.39
CA ARG A 127 22.58 13.35 11.57
C ARG A 127 23.05 11.99 11.03
N CYS A 128 22.20 10.98 10.89
CA CYS A 128 22.63 9.61 10.51
C CYS A 128 22.14 9.13 9.12
N SER A 129 22.69 9.71 8.05
CA SER A 129 22.31 9.41 6.66
C SER A 129 22.38 7.92 6.26
N VAL A 130 23.30 7.15 6.87
CA VAL A 130 23.46 5.71 6.60
C VAL A 130 22.29 4.91 7.16
N LEU A 131 21.89 5.20 8.40
CA LEU A 131 20.80 4.49 9.08
C LEU A 131 19.47 4.70 8.33
N ASN A 132 19.19 5.94 7.94
CA ASN A 132 17.97 6.27 7.20
C ASN A 132 17.94 5.63 5.83
N THR A 133 19.09 5.54 5.15
CA THR A 133 19.20 4.82 3.88
C THR A 133 18.89 3.34 4.06
N ARG A 134 19.32 2.72 5.17
CA ARG A 134 19.00 1.31 5.46
C ARG A 134 17.51 1.10 5.73
N PHE A 135 16.86 1.96 6.53
CA PHE A 135 15.40 1.90 6.71
C PHE A 135 14.65 2.11 5.41
N SER A 136 15.05 3.10 4.62
CA SER A 136 14.49 3.35 3.29
C SER A 136 14.55 2.08 2.44
N ASN A 137 15.70 1.42 2.37
CA ASN A 137 15.85 0.17 1.62
C ASN A 137 14.95 -0.97 2.14
N ILE A 138 14.78 -1.09 3.46
CA ILE A 138 13.90 -2.11 4.07
C ILE A 138 12.45 -1.85 3.66
N ILE A 139 11.95 -0.62 3.85
CA ILE A 139 10.56 -0.22 3.55
C ILE A 139 10.25 -0.43 2.06
N VAL A 140 11.17 0.01 1.21
CA VAL A 140 11.10 -0.11 -0.24
C VAL A 140 11.12 -1.57 -0.68
N SER A 141 11.95 -2.43 -0.05
CA SER A 141 11.99 -3.87 -0.34
C SER A 141 10.73 -4.60 0.14
N MET A 142 10.20 -4.22 1.30
CA MET A 142 8.94 -4.71 1.86
C MET A 142 7.79 -4.45 0.89
N PHE A 143 7.66 -3.21 0.40
CA PHE A 143 6.67 -2.83 -0.60
C PHE A 143 6.76 -3.64 -1.89
N LEU A 144 7.97 -3.77 -2.45
CA LEU A 144 8.16 -4.55 -3.68
C LEU A 144 7.85 -6.03 -3.49
N LYS A 145 8.23 -6.62 -2.36
CA LYS A 145 7.91 -8.01 -2.04
C LYS A 145 6.39 -8.21 -2.01
N MET A 146 5.65 -7.34 -1.34
CA MET A 146 4.19 -7.39 -1.28
C MET A 146 3.56 -7.37 -2.68
N VAL A 147 4.01 -6.46 -3.55
CA VAL A 147 3.48 -6.31 -4.92
C VAL A 147 3.87 -7.48 -5.82
N PHE A 148 5.16 -7.81 -5.90
CA PHE A 148 5.70 -8.69 -6.93
C PHE A 148 5.83 -10.14 -6.50
N LEU A 149 6.09 -10.43 -5.23
CA LEU A 149 6.25 -11.81 -4.75
C LEU A 149 4.95 -12.33 -4.15
N ASP A 150 4.38 -11.56 -3.23
CA ASP A 150 3.21 -12.00 -2.46
C ASP A 150 1.90 -11.76 -3.20
N LYS A 151 1.91 -10.83 -4.18
CA LYS A 151 0.71 -10.38 -4.93
C LYS A 151 -0.36 -9.83 -3.99
N PHE A 152 0.02 -9.44 -2.79
CA PHE A 152 -0.83 -8.99 -1.71
C PHE A 152 -0.43 -7.55 -1.38
N VAL A 153 -1.23 -6.61 -1.85
CA VAL A 153 -0.91 -5.19 -1.82
C VAL A 153 -1.57 -4.52 -0.63
N HIS A 154 -0.82 -3.63 0.00
CA HIS A 154 -1.34 -2.69 0.99
C HIS A 154 -1.83 -1.43 0.26
N GLY A 155 -3.00 -0.89 0.61
CA GLY A 155 -3.62 0.28 -0.03
C GLY A 155 -3.31 1.61 0.66
N ASP A 156 -2.88 1.57 1.92
CA ASP A 156 -2.60 2.76 2.71
C ASP A 156 -1.27 2.67 3.47
N LEU A 157 -0.17 2.53 2.73
CA LEU A 157 1.15 2.30 3.35
C LEU A 157 1.86 3.62 3.71
N HIS A 158 1.22 4.46 4.54
CA HIS A 158 1.79 5.71 5.03
C HIS A 158 2.55 5.54 6.35
N GLN A 159 3.33 6.55 6.75
CA GLN A 159 4.11 6.52 7.99
C GLN A 159 3.31 6.23 9.26
N GLY A 160 2.02 6.59 9.31
CA GLY A 160 1.15 6.33 10.46
C GLY A 160 0.80 4.85 10.68
N ASN A 161 1.03 3.99 9.68
CA ASN A 161 0.73 2.54 9.70
C ASN A 161 2.02 1.70 9.82
N LEU A 162 3.16 2.39 9.94
CA LEU A 162 4.49 1.81 10.04
C LEU A 162 5.20 2.33 11.28
N GLN A 163 5.94 1.46 11.95
CA GLN A 163 6.84 1.86 13.03
C GLN A 163 8.25 1.37 12.72
N ILE A 164 9.24 2.25 12.79
CA ILE A 164 10.64 1.87 12.67
C ILE A 164 11.27 1.76 14.06
N SER A 165 12.20 0.82 14.26
CA SER A 165 13.00 0.71 15.47
C SER A 165 14.40 0.17 15.19
N ASN A 166 15.36 0.49 16.08
CA ASN A 166 16.75 0.05 16.01
C ASN A 166 17.19 -0.37 17.40
N HIS A 167 17.36 -1.68 17.62
CA HIS A 167 17.89 -2.21 18.86
C HIS A 167 19.28 -2.81 18.58
N HIS A 168 20.33 -2.13 19.03
CA HIS A 168 21.73 -2.55 18.84
C HIS A 168 22.09 -2.91 17.38
N GLY A 169 21.64 -2.09 16.42
CA GLY A 169 21.91 -2.28 14.99
C GLY A 169 20.93 -3.21 14.27
N LYS A 170 19.99 -3.84 14.99
CA LYS A 170 18.90 -4.62 14.42
C LYS A 170 17.75 -3.69 14.04
N LEU A 171 17.68 -3.36 12.75
CA LEU A 171 16.65 -2.50 12.18
C LEU A 171 15.37 -3.28 11.95
N LYS A 172 14.26 -2.78 12.48
CA LYS A 172 12.92 -3.35 12.32
C LYS A 172 11.95 -2.30 11.77
N VAL A 173 11.04 -2.75 10.92
CA VAL A 173 9.90 -2.02 10.39
C VAL A 173 8.67 -2.86 10.72
N ALA A 174 7.84 -2.37 11.63
CA ALA A 174 6.57 -2.99 11.98
C ALA A 174 5.44 -2.42 11.13
N LEU A 175 4.61 -3.29 10.57
CA LEU A 175 3.37 -2.95 9.87
C LEU A 175 2.20 -3.38 10.75
N PHE A 176 1.41 -2.42 11.26
CA PHE A 176 0.40 -2.70 12.30
C PHE A 176 -1.01 -2.23 11.97
N ASP A 177 -1.21 -1.53 10.87
CA ASP A 177 -2.54 -1.37 10.26
C ASP A 177 -2.54 -2.19 8.98
N ALA A 178 -3.59 -2.98 8.78
CA ALA A 178 -3.79 -3.73 7.55
C ALA A 178 -5.27 -3.70 7.12
N GLY A 179 -5.98 -2.62 7.46
CA GLY A 179 -7.40 -2.45 7.14
C GLY A 179 -7.64 -2.44 5.62
N MET A 180 -6.67 -1.94 4.86
CA MET A 180 -6.73 -1.83 3.40
C MET A 180 -5.67 -2.72 2.76
N CYS A 181 -5.96 -4.01 2.61
CA CYS A 181 -5.10 -4.93 1.86
C CYS A 181 -5.92 -5.84 0.95
N LYS A 182 -5.33 -6.24 -0.17
CA LYS A 182 -5.98 -7.18 -1.09
C LYS A 182 -4.98 -7.98 -1.91
N PHE A 183 -5.41 -9.15 -2.38
CA PHE A 183 -4.72 -9.84 -3.46
C PHE A 183 -4.98 -9.15 -4.80
N LEU A 184 -3.95 -9.10 -5.63
CA LEU A 184 -4.10 -8.88 -7.06
C LEU A 184 -4.68 -10.15 -7.68
N SER A 185 -5.75 -10.00 -8.45
CA SER A 185 -6.28 -11.09 -9.26
C SER A 185 -5.23 -11.60 -10.24
N ARG A 186 -5.40 -12.83 -10.73
CA ARG A 186 -4.49 -13.42 -11.72
C ARG A 186 -4.33 -12.54 -12.96
N VAL A 187 -5.40 -11.88 -13.38
CA VAL A 187 -5.43 -10.95 -14.52
C VAL A 187 -4.66 -9.67 -14.19
N GLU A 188 -5.02 -8.97 -13.10
CA GLU A 188 -4.30 -7.76 -12.64
C GLU A 188 -2.80 -8.02 -12.52
N TYR A 189 -2.41 -9.13 -11.90
CA TYR A 189 -1.02 -9.45 -11.67
C TYR A 189 -0.27 -9.79 -12.96
N LYS A 190 -0.86 -10.58 -13.87
CA LYS A 190 -0.24 -10.87 -15.18
C LYS A 190 -0.02 -9.58 -15.97
N ASN A 191 -1.04 -8.72 -16.00
CA ASN A 191 -1.01 -7.47 -16.73
C ASN A 191 0.02 -6.48 -16.15
N LEU A 192 0.15 -6.42 -14.82
CA LEU A 192 1.21 -5.67 -14.14
C LEU A 192 2.60 -6.13 -14.60
N LEU A 193 2.82 -7.45 -14.69
CA LEU A 193 4.09 -8.00 -15.15
C LEU A 193 4.38 -7.68 -16.62
N ASP A 194 3.37 -7.75 -17.48
CA ASP A 194 3.51 -7.38 -18.90
C ASP A 194 3.95 -5.90 -19.01
N VAL A 195 3.32 -5.00 -18.25
CA VAL A 195 3.70 -3.57 -18.21
C VAL A 195 5.14 -3.38 -17.70
N VAL A 196 5.51 -4.04 -16.61
CA VAL A 196 6.85 -3.93 -16.03
C VAL A 196 7.91 -4.52 -16.97
N TYR A 197 7.59 -5.60 -17.67
CA TYR A 197 8.47 -6.20 -18.67
C TYR A 197 8.76 -5.22 -19.81
N GLU A 198 7.73 -4.60 -20.37
CA GLU A 198 7.90 -3.59 -21.42
C GLU A 198 8.68 -2.36 -20.95
N LEU A 199 8.44 -1.91 -19.71
CA LEU A 199 9.16 -0.79 -19.12
C LEU A 199 10.66 -1.06 -18.96
N LEU A 200 11.03 -2.25 -18.49
CA LEU A 200 12.40 -2.54 -18.05
C LEU A 200 13.27 -3.20 -19.14
N PHE A 201 12.69 -4.08 -19.95
CA PHE A 201 13.45 -4.93 -20.88
C PHE A 201 13.36 -4.42 -22.32
N THR A 202 12.15 -4.21 -22.84
CA THR A 202 11.98 -3.75 -24.23
C THR A 202 12.18 -2.25 -24.36
N LYS A 203 11.92 -1.49 -23.29
CA LYS A 203 11.88 -0.01 -23.26
C LYS A 203 10.90 0.55 -24.30
N ASN A 204 9.87 -0.23 -24.67
CA ASN A 204 8.84 0.19 -25.60
C ASN A 204 7.72 0.92 -24.84
N TYR A 205 7.97 2.18 -24.50
CA TYR A 205 7.05 2.99 -23.68
C TYR A 205 5.71 3.28 -24.37
N LYS A 206 5.65 3.20 -25.70
CA LYS A 206 4.40 3.30 -26.45
C LYS A 206 3.53 2.06 -26.23
N ASN A 207 4.15 0.88 -26.24
CA ASN A 207 3.44 -0.38 -26.00
C ASN A 207 2.89 -0.48 -24.57
N VAL A 208 3.55 0.13 -23.58
CA VAL A 208 3.03 0.24 -22.21
C VAL A 208 1.64 0.88 -22.18
N ALA A 209 1.42 1.93 -22.98
CA ALA A 209 0.12 2.58 -23.06
C ALA A 209 -0.96 1.67 -23.67
N ASN A 210 -0.61 0.92 -24.73
CA ASN A 210 -1.51 -0.06 -25.32
C ASN A 210 -1.90 -1.15 -24.30
N LEU A 211 -0.95 -1.64 -23.51
CA LEU A 211 -1.23 -2.61 -22.45
C LEU A 211 -2.19 -2.05 -21.39
N LEU A 212 -2.04 -0.79 -20.98
CA LEU A 212 -2.96 -0.16 -20.01
C LEU A 212 -4.39 -0.05 -20.55
N ILE A 213 -4.56 0.10 -21.87
CA ILE A 213 -5.87 0.12 -22.53
C ILE A 213 -6.42 -1.30 -22.65
N GLU A 214 -5.71 -2.18 -23.35
CA GLU A 214 -6.22 -3.46 -23.83
C GLU A 214 -6.39 -4.50 -22.73
N LYS A 215 -5.58 -4.41 -21.67
CA LYS A 215 -5.59 -5.40 -20.60
C LYS A 215 -6.67 -5.14 -19.54
N ASN A 216 -7.39 -4.03 -19.65
CA ASN A 216 -8.55 -3.74 -18.82
C ASN A 216 -9.82 -3.78 -19.68
N GLU A 217 -10.64 -4.79 -19.46
CA GLU A 217 -11.88 -5.04 -20.21
C GLU A 217 -12.85 -3.85 -20.16
N HIS A 218 -12.81 -3.06 -19.10
CA HIS A 218 -13.64 -1.86 -18.95
C HIS A 218 -13.25 -0.72 -19.91
N ASN A 219 -12.13 -0.83 -20.61
CA ASN A 219 -11.68 0.14 -21.61
C ASN A 219 -12.09 -0.24 -23.05
N CYS A 220 -12.56 -1.47 -23.29
CA CYS A 220 -12.82 -1.98 -24.64
C CYS A 220 -13.85 -1.17 -25.43
N LEU A 221 -14.79 -0.52 -24.74
CA LEU A 221 -15.88 0.26 -25.34
C LEU A 221 -15.61 1.77 -25.37
N LEU A 222 -14.46 2.22 -24.87
CA LEU A 222 -14.14 3.64 -24.79
C LEU A 222 -13.53 4.12 -26.12
N ASN A 223 -14.02 5.26 -26.62
CA ASN A 223 -13.41 5.96 -27.75
C ASN A 223 -12.13 6.70 -27.30
N ILE A 224 -11.04 5.95 -27.21
CA ILE A 224 -9.74 6.44 -26.72
C ILE A 224 -8.88 6.86 -27.92
N ASP A 225 -8.35 8.08 -27.91
CA ASP A 225 -7.26 8.47 -28.81
C ASP A 225 -5.97 7.76 -28.39
N ARG A 226 -5.79 6.54 -28.92
CA ARG A 226 -4.67 5.65 -28.57
C ARG A 226 -3.31 6.28 -28.86
N LYS A 227 -3.20 7.03 -29.96
CA LYS A 227 -1.94 7.65 -30.37
C LYS A 227 -1.55 8.73 -29.36
N LYS A 228 -2.48 9.64 -29.04
CA LYS A 228 -2.24 10.70 -28.06
C LYS A 228 -1.93 10.13 -26.68
N PHE A 229 -2.71 9.16 -26.20
CA PHE A 229 -2.46 8.51 -24.92
C PHE A 229 -1.08 7.83 -24.86
N SER A 230 -0.71 7.13 -25.94
CA SER A 230 0.63 6.51 -26.06
C SER A 230 1.76 7.53 -26.02
N ASP A 231 1.62 8.65 -26.73
CA ASP A 231 2.65 9.69 -26.75
C ASP A 231 2.76 10.38 -25.37
N ASP A 232 1.64 10.66 -24.70
CA ASP A 232 1.60 11.21 -23.34
C ASP A 232 2.26 10.27 -22.32
N VAL A 233 1.90 8.99 -22.31
CA VAL A 233 2.49 7.97 -21.42
C VAL A 233 3.99 7.81 -21.68
N SER A 234 4.40 7.73 -22.94
CA SER A 234 5.81 7.63 -23.31
C SER A 234 6.63 8.85 -22.84
N LYS A 235 6.05 10.06 -22.93
CA LYS A 235 6.68 11.28 -22.42
C LYS A 235 6.87 11.24 -20.91
N ILE A 236 5.83 10.83 -20.16
CA ILE A 236 5.89 10.68 -18.70
C ILE A 236 6.98 9.67 -18.32
N ILE A 237 7.00 8.48 -18.93
CA ILE A 237 8.00 7.44 -18.60
C ILE A 237 9.42 7.95 -18.84
N LYS A 238 9.67 8.65 -19.96
CA LYS A 238 10.98 9.27 -20.22
C LYS A 238 11.36 10.30 -19.15
N ASN A 239 10.40 11.10 -18.69
CA ASN A 239 10.63 12.05 -17.60
C ASN A 239 10.92 11.34 -16.28
N VAL A 240 10.22 10.25 -15.95
CA VAL A 240 10.46 9.42 -14.75
C VAL A 240 11.89 8.89 -14.70
N LEU A 241 12.43 8.45 -15.84
CA LEU A 241 13.81 7.96 -15.90
C LEU A 241 14.83 9.05 -15.54
N ASN A 242 14.49 10.30 -15.84
CA ASN A 242 15.33 11.47 -15.57
C ASN A 242 15.05 12.10 -14.17
N ASN A 243 13.84 11.95 -13.62
CA ASN A 243 13.37 12.61 -12.40
C ASN A 243 12.93 11.60 -11.31
N CYS A 244 13.48 11.71 -10.10
CA CYS A 244 13.29 10.73 -9.02
C CYS A 244 11.98 10.84 -8.22
N SER A 245 11.10 11.82 -8.46
CA SER A 245 9.92 12.01 -7.62
C SER A 245 8.78 11.07 -8.02
N VAL A 246 8.58 9.97 -7.27
CA VAL A 246 7.49 9.01 -7.51
C VAL A 246 6.15 9.72 -7.42
N SER A 247 5.96 10.57 -6.41
CA SER A 247 4.71 11.31 -6.18
C SER A 247 4.29 12.16 -7.38
N LYS A 248 5.22 12.93 -7.96
CA LYS A 248 4.96 13.76 -9.15
C LYS A 248 4.63 12.90 -10.37
N ASN A 249 5.40 11.83 -10.58
CA ASN A 249 5.25 10.94 -11.72
C ASN A 249 3.90 10.20 -11.69
N VAL A 250 3.48 9.71 -10.52
CA VAL A 250 2.18 9.07 -10.33
C VAL A 250 1.04 10.06 -10.53
N ALA A 251 1.17 11.30 -10.04
CA ALA A 251 0.17 12.34 -10.27
C ALA A 251 0.01 12.70 -11.75
N GLU A 252 1.12 12.82 -12.49
CA GLU A 252 1.11 13.06 -13.93
C GLU A 252 0.46 11.91 -14.70
N MET A 253 0.78 10.66 -14.33
CA MET A 253 0.14 9.47 -14.90
C MET A 253 -1.38 9.46 -14.65
N TYR A 254 -1.82 9.71 -13.41
CA TYR A 254 -3.25 9.81 -13.09
C TYR A 254 -3.96 10.92 -13.85
N ASN A 255 -3.30 12.06 -14.08
CA ASN A 255 -3.83 13.14 -14.89
C ASN A 255 -4.09 12.69 -16.33
N VAL A 256 -3.14 11.99 -16.96
CA VAL A 256 -3.30 11.48 -18.33
C VAL A 256 -4.38 10.40 -18.40
N ILE A 257 -4.41 9.47 -17.46
CA ILE A 257 -5.44 8.42 -17.36
C ILE A 257 -6.83 9.04 -17.23
N ARG A 258 -7.00 10.02 -16.33
CA ARG A 258 -8.28 10.73 -16.14
C ARG A 258 -8.72 11.50 -17.38
N LYS A 259 -7.81 12.27 -17.99
CA LYS A 259 -8.12 13.07 -19.20
C LYS A 259 -8.58 12.19 -20.36
N ASN A 260 -7.99 11.00 -20.50
CA ASN A 260 -8.34 10.03 -21.53
C ASN A 260 -9.43 9.04 -21.07
N LYS A 261 -10.05 9.26 -19.89
CA LYS A 261 -11.12 8.44 -19.29
C LYS A 261 -10.76 6.95 -19.17
N ILE A 262 -9.47 6.64 -19.08
CA ILE A 262 -8.99 5.26 -18.93
C ILE A 262 -9.38 4.73 -17.56
N LYS A 263 -10.02 3.58 -17.54
CA LYS A 263 -10.29 2.82 -16.31
C LYS A 263 -9.04 2.05 -15.93
N LEU A 264 -8.73 2.06 -14.64
CA LEU A 264 -7.71 1.22 -14.03
C LEU A 264 -8.37 0.17 -13.15
N TYR A 265 -7.73 -0.99 -13.02
CA TYR A 265 -8.08 -1.91 -11.95
C TYR A 265 -7.82 -1.26 -10.59
N TYR A 266 -8.71 -1.50 -9.64
CA TYR A 266 -8.55 -0.99 -8.28
C TYR A 266 -7.23 -1.43 -7.62
N GLY A 267 -6.74 -2.65 -7.92
CA GLY A 267 -5.44 -3.11 -7.43
C GLY A 267 -4.29 -2.19 -7.84
N TYR A 268 -4.35 -1.57 -9.03
CA TYR A 268 -3.34 -0.61 -9.47
C TYR A 268 -3.45 0.72 -8.74
N SER A 269 -4.68 1.17 -8.48
CA SER A 269 -4.89 2.37 -7.67
C SER A 269 -4.31 2.21 -6.26
N SER A 270 -4.53 1.05 -5.63
CA SER A 270 -3.92 0.68 -4.34
C SER A 270 -2.38 0.71 -4.39
N ILE A 271 -1.77 0.15 -5.45
CA ILE A 271 -0.31 0.18 -5.64
C ILE A 271 0.19 1.62 -5.76
N PHE A 272 -0.47 2.45 -6.58
CA PHE A 272 -0.08 3.84 -6.79
C PHE A 272 -0.19 4.68 -5.52
N THR A 273 -1.30 4.57 -4.79
CA THR A 273 -1.49 5.30 -3.52
C THR A 273 -0.40 4.93 -2.52
N SER A 274 -0.18 3.63 -2.31
CA SER A 274 0.89 3.17 -1.41
C SER A 274 2.28 3.61 -1.86
N ALA A 275 2.57 3.60 -3.18
CA ALA A 275 3.84 4.09 -3.68
C ALA A 275 4.06 5.59 -3.39
N VAL A 276 3.01 6.42 -3.50
CA VAL A 276 3.07 7.85 -3.18
C VAL A 276 3.26 8.08 -1.68
N CYS A 277 2.49 7.39 -0.83
CA CYS A 277 2.60 7.49 0.62
C CYS A 277 3.99 7.08 1.12
N LEU A 278 4.52 5.98 0.57
CA LEU A 278 5.86 5.51 0.87
C LEU A 278 6.94 6.47 0.38
N ASP A 279 6.79 7.04 -0.81
CA ASP A 279 7.74 8.01 -1.35
C ASP A 279 7.84 9.23 -0.43
N GLY A 280 6.72 9.72 0.09
CA GLY A 280 6.70 10.78 1.10
C GLY A 280 7.51 10.40 2.34
N PHE A 281 7.24 9.22 2.92
CA PHE A 281 7.94 8.75 4.12
C PHE A 281 9.44 8.52 3.90
N VAL A 282 9.80 7.87 2.79
CA VAL A 282 11.18 7.54 2.45
C VAL A 282 12.01 8.80 2.14
N ASN A 283 11.41 9.83 1.54
CA ASN A 283 12.08 11.12 1.34
C ASN A 283 12.28 11.92 2.64
N GLN A 284 11.42 11.75 3.65
CA GLN A 284 11.66 12.31 4.99
C GLN A 284 12.85 11.63 5.67
N LEU A 285 13.04 10.33 5.45
CA LEU A 285 14.18 9.60 5.99
C LEU A 285 15.48 9.97 5.25
N SER A 286 15.51 10.03 3.92
CA SER A 286 16.75 10.24 3.17
C SER A 286 16.60 11.27 2.06
N LYS A 287 17.56 12.22 1.95
CA LYS A 287 17.58 13.25 0.90
C LYS A 287 17.80 12.71 -0.53
N ASN A 288 18.12 11.43 -0.71
CA ASN A 288 18.13 10.77 -2.03
C ASN A 288 18.08 9.24 -1.88
N PRO A 289 16.98 8.68 -1.39
CA PRO A 289 16.88 7.26 -1.03
C PRO A 289 17.05 6.37 -2.27
N TYR A 290 16.67 6.91 -3.42
CA TYR A 290 16.69 6.22 -4.69
C TYR A 290 18.04 6.22 -5.41
N LYS A 291 19.06 7.00 -5.00
CA LYS A 291 20.34 7.00 -5.73
C LYS A 291 21.09 5.66 -5.62
N LYS A 292 21.09 5.05 -4.44
CA LYS A 292 21.65 3.69 -4.20
C LYS A 292 20.62 2.60 -4.47
N SER A 293 19.35 2.81 -4.12
CA SER A 293 18.31 1.82 -4.38
C SER A 293 17.95 1.72 -5.87
N LYS A 294 18.15 2.73 -6.72
CA LYS A 294 17.99 2.64 -8.19
C LYS A 294 18.69 1.43 -8.80
N ARG A 295 19.85 1.02 -8.26
CA ARG A 295 20.60 -0.17 -8.71
C ARG A 295 20.03 -1.50 -8.21
N LEU A 296 19.39 -1.53 -7.03
CA LEU A 296 18.85 -2.73 -6.39
C LEU A 296 17.33 -2.91 -6.67
N PHE A 297 16.58 -1.81 -6.76
CA PHE A 297 15.12 -1.71 -6.79
C PHE A 297 14.53 -2.15 -8.14
N TRP A 298 15.12 -1.69 -9.24
CA TRP A 298 14.68 -2.01 -10.60
C TRP A 298 15.27 -3.33 -11.12
N ILE A 299 16.38 -3.79 -10.53
CA ILE A 299 17.15 -4.94 -11.01
C ILE A 299 16.97 -6.18 -10.12
N HIS A 300 16.42 -6.12 -8.90
CA HIS A 300 16.36 -7.33 -8.06
C HIS A 300 14.96 -7.84 -7.74
N ALA A 301 13.95 -7.02 -7.42
CA ALA A 301 12.63 -7.60 -7.12
C ALA A 301 11.85 -8.03 -8.38
N PRO A 302 11.72 -7.19 -9.42
CA PRO A 302 11.12 -7.63 -10.68
C PRO A 302 11.98 -8.71 -11.34
N TYR A 303 13.31 -8.53 -11.34
CA TYR A 303 14.24 -9.49 -11.96
C TYR A 303 14.27 -10.84 -11.24
N LYS A 304 14.31 -10.92 -9.90
CA LYS A 304 14.29 -12.21 -9.18
C LYS A 304 12.97 -12.92 -9.42
N TYR A 305 11.85 -12.19 -9.43
CA TYR A 305 10.55 -12.74 -9.81
C TYR A 305 10.49 -13.20 -11.28
N LEU A 306 10.97 -12.38 -12.23
CA LEU A 306 11.02 -12.70 -13.65
C LEU A 306 11.99 -13.85 -13.95
N MET A 307 13.14 -13.92 -13.29
CA MET A 307 14.07 -15.04 -13.34
C MET A 307 13.40 -16.32 -12.83
N PHE A 308 12.68 -16.29 -11.70
CA PHE A 308 11.90 -17.44 -11.21
C PHE A 308 10.80 -17.89 -12.19
N LYS A 309 10.23 -16.97 -12.98
CA LYS A 309 9.17 -17.23 -13.96
C LYS A 309 9.68 -17.68 -15.33
N PHE A 310 10.82 -17.15 -15.79
CA PHE A 310 11.37 -17.38 -17.13
C PHE A 310 12.51 -18.41 -17.16
N LEU A 311 13.23 -18.65 -16.05
CA LEU A 311 14.19 -19.75 -15.94
C LEU A 311 13.53 -21.10 -15.60
N ASN A 312 12.24 -21.10 -15.24
CA ASN A 312 11.41 -22.31 -15.19
C ASN A 312 10.67 -22.52 -16.53
N ILE A 313 11.39 -22.41 -17.65
CA ILE A 313 10.96 -23.00 -18.93
C ILE A 313 11.60 -24.39 -18.99
N LYS A 314 10.78 -25.37 -18.62
CA LYS A 314 10.98 -26.83 -18.54
C LYS A 314 11.92 -27.33 -17.43
#